data_AF-A0A9N9XLP4-F1
#
_entry.id   AF-A0A9N9XLP4-F1
#
_cell.length_a   1.000
_cell.length_b   1.000
_cell.length_c   1.000
_cell.angle_alpha   90.00
_cell.angle_beta   90.00
_cell.angle_gamma   90.00
#
_symmetry.space_group_name_H-M   'P 1'
#
loop_
_entity.id
_entity.type
_entity.pdbx_description
1 polymer ?
#
loop_
_entity_poly.entity_id
_entity_poly.type
_entity_poly.pdbx_seq_one_letter_code
_entity_poly.pdbx_strand_id
1 'polypeptide(L)'
;MLQSEMFQLFPKCEQLQIAMFFITIQGNFPSILKNKPNLKTIYQAYSYFLLIYFIIFNITVYIKFVLLLNEAPIDFTELFLNLTMNFYFTVTIWKTLIFKRSVFQQMIDDIILWEKTILASNDHTLKGIYNYYVRQTKIGSRIYILFVIVGGMLFNFHPLGFESIIINNNNSTSLKRPLPLSSWFPWDEQKYYSLSYTFHILDVTMASLFMASTETLSYAITIYLLGQIVIFNSILSNFQLYCWKIQDQLKVDYENAIFLTLRECVKKHNEIIKQIKIFNREMKNAILYDFLQSSMGLAAGVLNLIYFDVTPFKLMFFGTFICGAFVRILVSYWYANEIIVQSSNMLTSLWNSTWYDEPEKTKKIKYLMMLVCSRPLYIDIGPFTNMSLQTLIRIVKATYSYMTLIYKSKN
;
A
#
# COMPACT_ATOMS: atom_id res chain seq x y z
N MET A 1 -16.86 -16.92 -20.06
CA MET A 1 -17.95 -15.93 -20.25
C MET A 1 -18.04 -14.91 -19.12
N LEU A 2 -18.20 -15.32 -17.84
CA LEU A 2 -18.22 -14.38 -16.71
C LEU A 2 -16.94 -13.51 -16.59
N GLN A 3 -15.78 -14.08 -16.92
CA GLN A 3 -14.51 -13.33 -16.93
C GLN A 3 -14.48 -12.25 -18.02
N SER A 4 -15.04 -12.50 -19.22
CA SER A 4 -15.01 -11.53 -20.33
C SER A 4 -15.99 -10.38 -20.16
N GLU A 5 -17.14 -10.60 -19.51
CA GLU A 5 -18.11 -9.53 -19.21
C GLU A 5 -17.70 -8.69 -17.99
N MET A 6 -17.10 -9.30 -16.97
CA MET A 6 -16.54 -8.54 -15.83
C MET A 6 -15.44 -7.57 -16.30
N PHE A 7 -14.61 -7.98 -17.28
CA PHE A 7 -13.58 -7.12 -17.88
C PHE A 7 -14.13 -5.98 -18.75
N GLN A 8 -15.40 -6.02 -19.19
CA GLN A 8 -16.03 -4.91 -19.93
C GLN A 8 -16.61 -3.81 -19.02
N LEU A 9 -16.83 -4.10 -17.74
CA LEU A 9 -17.33 -3.12 -16.76
C LEU A 9 -16.24 -2.18 -16.23
N PHE A 10 -14.97 -2.60 -16.23
CA PHE A 10 -13.89 -1.78 -15.68
C PHE A 10 -13.35 -0.77 -16.71
N PRO A 11 -13.05 0.48 -16.29
CA PRO A 11 -12.22 1.34 -17.12
C PRO A 11 -10.89 0.61 -17.38
N LYS A 12 -10.53 0.43 -18.66
CA LYS A 12 -9.25 -0.19 -19.04
C LYS A 12 -8.12 0.71 -18.55
N CYS A 13 -7.53 0.34 -17.41
CA CYS A 13 -6.40 1.02 -16.80
C CYS A 13 -5.40 -0.05 -16.34
N GLU A 14 -4.30 -0.19 -17.06
CA GLU A 14 -3.28 -1.22 -16.83
C GLU A 14 -2.55 -0.98 -15.50
N GLN A 15 -2.37 0.29 -15.12
CA GLN A 15 -1.74 0.69 -13.86
C GLN A 15 -2.55 0.25 -12.64
N LEU A 16 -3.89 0.35 -12.70
CA LEU A 16 -4.78 0.02 -11.60
C LEU A 16 -5.42 -1.38 -11.73
N GLN A 17 -5.09 -2.16 -12.77
CA GLN A 17 -5.81 -3.39 -13.11
C GLN A 17 -6.00 -4.36 -11.92
N ILE A 18 -4.92 -4.65 -11.20
CA ILE A 18 -4.95 -5.56 -10.06
C ILE A 18 -5.68 -4.92 -8.88
N ALA A 19 -5.37 -3.65 -8.57
CA ALA A 19 -6.02 -2.93 -7.47
C ALA A 19 -7.54 -2.84 -7.68
N MET A 20 -7.99 -2.46 -8.88
CA MET A 20 -9.41 -2.37 -9.23
C MET A 20 -10.14 -3.70 -9.03
N PHE A 21 -9.52 -4.84 -9.34
CA PHE A 21 -10.12 -6.14 -9.09
C PHE A 21 -10.48 -6.33 -7.61
N PHE A 22 -9.53 -6.10 -6.70
CA PHE A 22 -9.77 -6.26 -5.26
C PHE A 22 -10.71 -5.20 -4.68
N ILE A 23 -10.53 -3.94 -5.05
CA ILE A 23 -11.38 -2.83 -4.59
C ILE A 23 -12.83 -3.07 -5.04
N THR A 24 -13.03 -3.67 -6.22
CA THR A 24 -14.37 -3.97 -6.71
C THR A 24 -15.04 -5.08 -5.91
N ILE A 25 -14.32 -6.16 -5.62
CA ILE A 25 -14.86 -7.26 -4.79
C ILE A 25 -15.22 -6.75 -3.39
N GLN A 26 -14.44 -5.80 -2.86
CA GLN A 26 -14.65 -5.17 -1.56
C GLN A 26 -15.82 -4.15 -1.55
N GLY A 27 -16.22 -3.63 -2.71
CA GLY A 27 -17.27 -2.61 -2.79
C GLY A 27 -16.79 -1.15 -2.84
N ASN A 28 -15.48 -0.91 -2.84
CA ASN A 28 -14.92 0.43 -2.62
C ASN A 28 -14.86 1.33 -3.86
N PHE A 29 -15.29 0.84 -5.04
CA PHE A 29 -15.23 1.59 -6.30
C PHE A 29 -16.62 1.76 -6.96
N PRO A 30 -17.47 2.68 -6.47
CA PRO A 30 -18.83 2.86 -6.98
C PRO A 30 -18.88 3.53 -8.38
N SER A 31 -17.75 4.02 -8.89
CA SER A 31 -17.64 4.69 -10.19
C SER A 31 -17.83 3.76 -11.39
N ILE A 32 -17.74 2.43 -11.19
CA ILE A 32 -17.94 1.40 -12.23
C ILE A 32 -19.38 1.39 -12.75
N LEU A 33 -20.36 1.70 -11.89
CA LEU A 33 -21.79 1.54 -12.19
C LEU A 33 -22.48 2.88 -12.52
N LYS A 34 -21.75 3.88 -13.02
CA LYS A 34 -22.32 5.20 -13.39
C LYS A 34 -23.55 5.09 -14.31
N ASN A 35 -23.57 4.09 -15.19
CA ASN A 35 -24.62 3.91 -16.21
C ASN A 35 -25.83 3.08 -15.74
N LYS A 36 -25.82 2.52 -14.52
CA LYS A 36 -26.90 1.66 -14.01
C LYS A 36 -27.23 2.01 -12.54
N PRO A 37 -28.19 2.93 -12.28
CA PRO A 37 -28.42 3.48 -10.95
C PRO A 37 -28.89 2.44 -9.92
N ASN A 38 -29.78 1.52 -10.29
CA ASN A 38 -30.28 0.49 -9.36
C ASN A 38 -29.18 -0.48 -8.90
N LEU A 39 -28.30 -0.90 -9.82
CA LEU A 39 -27.15 -1.76 -9.51
C LEU A 39 -26.13 -1.01 -8.65
N LYS A 40 -25.94 0.30 -8.88
CA LYS A 40 -25.07 1.13 -8.06
C LYS A 40 -25.55 1.19 -6.60
N THR A 41 -26.86 1.35 -6.36
CA THR A 41 -27.43 1.38 -5.01
C THR A 41 -27.23 0.05 -4.27
N ILE A 42 -27.49 -1.08 -4.94
CA ILE A 42 -27.27 -2.42 -4.38
C ILE A 42 -25.78 -2.63 -4.04
N TYR A 43 -24.89 -2.25 -4.95
CA TYR A 43 -23.45 -2.36 -4.77
C TYR A 43 -22.92 -1.48 -3.62
N GLN A 44 -23.46 -0.27 -3.45
CA GLN A 44 -23.14 0.58 -2.32
C GLN A 44 -23.61 -0.04 -0.99
N ALA A 45 -24.84 -0.57 -0.94
CA ALA A 45 -25.34 -1.27 0.24
C ALA A 45 -24.44 -2.45 0.63
N TYR A 46 -24.02 -3.25 -0.35
CA TYR A 46 -23.06 -4.34 -0.17
C TYR A 46 -21.71 -3.85 0.38
N SER A 47 -21.16 -2.75 -0.17
CA SER A 47 -19.90 -2.18 0.33
C SER A 47 -19.99 -1.70 1.78
N TYR A 48 -21.11 -1.05 2.15
CA TYR A 48 -21.33 -0.64 3.53
C TYR A 48 -21.48 -1.84 4.46
N PHE A 49 -22.23 -2.86 4.03
CA PHE A 49 -22.37 -4.10 4.79
C PHE A 49 -21.02 -4.76 5.07
N LEU A 50 -20.16 -4.94 4.04
CA LEU A 50 -18.82 -5.48 4.24
C LEU A 50 -17.97 -4.61 5.17
N LEU A 51 -17.96 -3.29 4.98
CA LEU A 51 -17.16 -2.42 5.85
C LEU A 51 -17.64 -2.47 7.31
N ILE A 52 -18.95 -2.49 7.54
CA ILE A 52 -19.55 -2.60 8.88
C ILE A 52 -19.18 -3.94 9.50
N TYR A 53 -19.27 -5.05 8.75
CA TYR A 53 -18.83 -6.35 9.22
C TYR A 53 -17.36 -6.33 9.65
N PHE A 54 -16.48 -5.72 8.86
CA PHE A 54 -15.04 -5.70 9.17
C PHE A 54 -14.75 -4.86 10.42
N ILE A 55 -15.49 -3.78 10.63
CA ILE A 55 -15.42 -2.97 11.85
C ILE A 55 -15.91 -3.78 13.06
N ILE A 56 -17.02 -4.50 12.94
CA ILE A 56 -17.54 -5.36 14.02
C ILE A 56 -16.51 -6.44 14.36
N PHE A 57 -15.95 -7.12 13.36
CA PHE A 57 -14.88 -8.09 13.56
C PHE A 57 -13.66 -7.48 14.25
N ASN A 58 -13.23 -6.27 13.85
CA ASN A 58 -12.12 -5.61 14.55
C ASN A 58 -12.46 -5.29 16.02
N ILE A 59 -13.71 -4.92 16.33
CA ILE A 59 -14.18 -4.73 17.71
C ILE A 59 -14.11 -6.03 18.51
N THR A 60 -14.47 -7.18 17.95
CA THR A 60 -14.39 -8.47 18.69
C THR A 60 -12.94 -8.85 19.03
N VAL A 61 -11.99 -8.52 18.16
CA VAL A 61 -10.55 -8.71 18.44
C VAL A 61 -10.07 -7.75 19.54
N TYR A 62 -10.55 -6.50 19.56
CA TYR A 62 -10.29 -5.56 20.66
C TYR A 62 -10.91 -6.00 21.99
N ILE A 63 -12.12 -6.54 22.00
CA ILE A 63 -12.74 -7.10 23.21
C ILE A 63 -11.87 -8.24 23.74
N LYS A 64 -11.41 -9.15 22.86
CA LYS A 64 -10.53 -10.24 23.26
C LYS A 64 -9.21 -9.73 23.83
N PHE A 65 -8.62 -8.69 23.25
CA PHE A 65 -7.42 -8.05 23.81
C PHE A 65 -7.64 -7.57 25.25
N VAL A 66 -8.76 -6.91 25.54
CA VAL A 66 -9.09 -6.46 26.90
C VAL A 66 -9.31 -7.65 27.84
N LEU A 67 -9.89 -8.75 27.37
CA LEU A 67 -10.03 -9.96 28.17
C LEU A 67 -8.67 -10.60 28.49
N LEU A 68 -7.77 -10.69 27.51
CA LEU A 68 -6.42 -11.23 27.70
C LEU A 68 -5.60 -10.41 28.72
N LEU A 69 -5.83 -9.10 28.82
CA LEU A 69 -5.20 -8.26 29.84
C LEU A 69 -5.67 -8.59 31.27
N ASN A 70 -6.88 -9.14 31.41
CA ASN A 70 -7.49 -9.49 32.69
C ASN A 70 -7.35 -10.98 33.04
N GLU A 71 -6.81 -11.81 32.14
CA GLU A 71 -6.53 -13.22 32.40
C GLU A 71 -5.31 -13.38 33.34
N ALA A 72 -5.40 -14.31 34.30
CA ALA A 72 -4.30 -14.63 35.21
C ALA A 72 -3.98 -16.14 35.12
N PRO A 73 -2.75 -16.54 34.71
CA PRO A 73 -1.62 -15.70 34.30
C PRO A 73 -1.79 -15.07 32.90
N ILE A 74 -1.16 -13.92 32.68
CA ILE A 74 -1.18 -13.23 31.38
C ILE A 74 -0.32 -14.01 30.37
N ASP A 75 -0.92 -14.47 29.28
CA ASP A 75 -0.17 -14.96 28.12
C ASP A 75 0.29 -13.78 27.25
N PHE A 76 1.52 -13.33 27.49
CA PHE A 76 2.12 -12.22 26.75
C PHE A 76 2.21 -12.50 25.24
N THR A 77 2.37 -13.75 24.82
CA THR A 77 2.53 -14.09 23.41
C THR A 77 1.21 -13.95 22.67
N GLU A 78 0.14 -14.50 23.22
CA GLU A 78 -1.21 -14.32 22.65
C GLU A 78 -1.60 -12.84 22.65
N LEU A 79 -1.28 -12.11 23.73
CA LEU A 79 -1.53 -10.67 23.87
C LEU A 79 -0.83 -9.84 22.77
N PHE A 80 0.47 -10.04 22.55
CA PHE A 80 1.24 -9.28 21.55
C PHE A 80 0.81 -9.60 20.11
N LEU A 81 0.48 -10.86 19.81
CA LEU A 81 -0.05 -11.26 18.52
C LEU A 81 -1.42 -10.63 18.25
N ASN A 82 -2.31 -10.65 19.26
CA ASN A 82 -3.62 -10.02 19.18
C ASN A 82 -3.50 -8.50 18.97
N LEU A 83 -2.62 -7.83 19.73
CA LEU A 83 -2.35 -6.40 19.58
C LEU A 83 -1.84 -6.05 18.18
N THR A 84 -0.93 -6.85 17.63
CA THR A 84 -0.40 -6.67 16.27
C THR A 84 -1.51 -6.75 15.22
N MET A 85 -2.42 -7.73 15.35
CA MET A 85 -3.55 -7.89 14.43
C MET A 85 -4.55 -6.72 14.55
N ASN A 86 -4.85 -6.28 15.77
CA ASN A 86 -5.69 -5.10 16.01
C ASN A 86 -5.14 -3.85 15.31
N PHE A 87 -3.84 -3.59 15.46
CA PHE A 87 -3.17 -2.50 14.75
C PHE A 87 -3.32 -2.66 13.23
N TYR A 88 -3.09 -3.85 12.69
CA TYR A 88 -3.19 -4.12 11.25
C TYR A 88 -4.59 -3.84 10.71
N PHE A 89 -5.62 -4.42 11.34
CA PHE A 89 -7.01 -4.24 10.91
C PHE A 89 -7.45 -2.79 11.00
N THR A 90 -7.05 -2.08 12.07
CA THR A 90 -7.34 -0.66 12.24
C THR A 90 -6.70 0.20 11.13
N VAL A 91 -5.42 -0.02 10.80
CA VAL A 91 -4.76 0.66 9.66
C VAL A 91 -5.55 0.39 8.37
N THR A 92 -5.94 -0.85 8.14
CA THR A 92 -6.60 -1.28 6.90
C THR A 92 -7.99 -0.65 6.75
N ILE A 93 -8.77 -0.61 7.84
CA ILE A 93 -10.05 0.12 7.89
C ILE A 93 -9.82 1.60 7.61
N TRP A 94 -8.81 2.20 8.24
CA TRP A 94 -8.52 3.62 8.06
C TRP A 94 -8.13 3.96 6.61
N LYS A 95 -7.23 3.18 5.99
CA LYS A 95 -6.86 3.30 4.57
C LYS A 95 -8.08 3.14 3.67
N THR A 96 -8.93 2.15 3.94
CA THR A 96 -10.19 1.93 3.21
C THR A 96 -11.10 3.17 3.25
N LEU A 97 -11.28 3.77 4.43
CA LEU A 97 -12.08 4.99 4.59
C LEU A 97 -11.46 6.18 3.83
N ILE A 98 -10.12 6.30 3.86
CA ILE A 98 -9.40 7.34 3.11
C ILE A 98 -9.63 7.18 1.60
N PHE A 99 -9.52 5.97 1.06
CA PHE A 99 -9.72 5.72 -0.37
C PHE A 99 -11.16 5.95 -0.85
N LYS A 100 -12.16 5.85 0.04
CA LYS A 100 -13.55 6.22 -0.27
C LYS A 100 -13.78 7.74 -0.38
N ARG A 101 -12.85 8.58 0.09
CA ARG A 101 -13.00 10.05 0.02
C ARG A 101 -12.97 10.54 -1.43
N SER A 102 -13.74 11.60 -1.71
CA SER A 102 -13.82 12.21 -3.04
C SER A 102 -12.46 12.60 -3.62
N VAL A 103 -11.55 13.08 -2.77
CA VAL A 103 -10.19 13.47 -3.16
C VAL A 103 -9.40 12.29 -3.75
N PHE A 104 -9.49 11.10 -3.15
CA PHE A 104 -8.82 9.90 -3.67
C PHE A 104 -9.51 9.33 -4.90
N GLN A 105 -10.85 9.42 -4.96
CA GLN A 105 -11.59 9.04 -6.17
C GLN A 105 -11.21 9.93 -7.36
N GLN A 106 -11.03 11.24 -7.14
CA GLN A 106 -10.49 12.16 -8.15
C GLN A 106 -9.07 11.77 -8.58
N MET A 107 -8.20 11.43 -7.63
CA MET A 107 -6.84 10.95 -7.95
C MET A 107 -6.85 9.67 -8.79
N ILE A 108 -7.78 8.75 -8.55
CA ILE A 108 -7.96 7.55 -9.38
C ILE A 108 -8.43 7.93 -10.79
N ASP A 109 -9.40 8.85 -10.91
CA ASP A 109 -9.84 9.36 -12.21
C ASP A 109 -8.69 10.05 -12.97
N ASP A 110 -7.82 10.80 -12.27
CA ASP A 110 -6.62 11.42 -12.82
C ASP A 110 -5.61 10.37 -13.35
N ILE A 111 -5.43 9.25 -12.64
CA ILE A 111 -4.59 8.13 -13.09
C ILE A 111 -5.11 7.55 -14.40
N ILE A 112 -6.42 7.29 -14.46
CA ILE A 112 -7.07 6.72 -15.65
C ILE A 112 -6.95 7.69 -16.83
N LEU A 113 -7.16 8.99 -16.60
CA LEU A 113 -7.00 10.01 -17.62
C LEU A 113 -5.55 10.10 -18.10
N TRP A 114 -4.60 10.12 -17.17
CA TRP A 114 -3.18 10.19 -17.47
C TRP A 114 -2.70 9.00 -18.31
N GLU A 115 -3.09 7.78 -17.98
CA GLU A 115 -2.78 6.60 -18.78
C GLU A 115 -3.31 6.74 -20.21
N LYS A 116 -4.58 7.16 -20.37
CA LYS A 116 -5.16 7.39 -21.71
C LYS A 116 -4.34 8.41 -22.50
N THR A 117 -3.91 9.51 -21.87
CA THR A 117 -3.09 10.53 -22.55
C THR A 117 -1.73 10.00 -22.99
N ILE A 118 -1.05 9.18 -22.17
CA ILE A 118 0.24 8.60 -22.54
C ILE A 118 0.08 7.57 -23.66
N LEU A 119 -0.89 6.69 -23.56
CA LEU A 119 -1.12 5.65 -24.57
C LEU A 119 -1.56 6.24 -25.90
N ALA A 120 -2.28 7.37 -25.89
CA ALA A 120 -2.64 8.13 -27.08
C ALA A 120 -1.47 8.93 -27.68
N SER A 121 -0.43 9.26 -26.92
CA SER A 121 0.73 9.99 -27.44
C SER A 121 1.45 9.16 -28.52
N ASN A 122 2.12 9.80 -29.49
CA ASN A 122 2.97 9.09 -30.45
C ASN A 122 4.40 8.86 -29.93
N ASP A 123 4.65 9.09 -28.64
CA ASP A 123 5.98 9.03 -28.07
C ASP A 123 6.31 7.63 -27.53
N HIS A 124 7.06 6.85 -28.31
CA HIS A 124 7.49 5.51 -27.92
C HIS A 124 8.36 5.50 -26.65
N THR A 125 9.12 6.57 -26.38
CA THR A 125 9.97 6.64 -25.19
C THR A 125 9.12 6.76 -23.93
N LEU A 126 8.11 7.64 -23.94
CA LEU A 126 7.19 7.82 -22.82
C LEU A 126 6.34 6.57 -22.57
N LYS A 127 5.87 5.91 -23.64
CA LYS A 127 5.18 4.62 -23.53
C LYS A 127 6.07 3.54 -22.95
N GLY A 128 7.34 3.49 -23.33
CA GLY A 128 8.31 2.53 -22.79
C GLY A 128 8.49 2.70 -21.28
N ILE A 129 8.70 3.93 -20.81
CA ILE A 129 8.82 4.27 -19.39
C ILE A 129 7.53 3.90 -18.65
N TYR A 130 6.37 4.28 -19.18
CA TYR A 130 5.07 3.94 -18.59
C TYR A 130 4.88 2.42 -18.44
N ASN A 131 5.09 1.66 -19.53
CA ASN A 131 4.94 0.20 -19.54
C ASN A 131 5.89 -0.48 -18.55
N TYR A 132 7.10 0.04 -18.37
CA TYR A 132 8.03 -0.45 -17.37
C TYR A 132 7.45 -0.32 -15.95
N TYR A 133 6.96 0.86 -15.56
CA TYR A 133 6.40 1.08 -14.21
C TYR A 133 5.06 0.36 -13.99
N VAL A 134 4.23 0.20 -15.02
CA VAL A 134 3.04 -0.67 -14.97
C VAL A 134 3.44 -2.11 -14.69
N ARG A 135 4.46 -2.61 -15.38
CA ARG A 135 4.99 -3.97 -15.15
C ARG A 135 5.49 -4.12 -13.72
N GLN A 136 6.22 -3.14 -13.20
CA GLN A 136 6.68 -3.13 -11.81
C GLN A 136 5.50 -3.16 -10.82
N THR A 137 4.47 -2.34 -11.05
CA THR A 137 3.24 -2.33 -10.24
C THR A 137 2.57 -3.70 -10.20
N LYS A 138 2.47 -4.36 -11.37
CA LYS A 138 1.86 -5.70 -11.47
C LYS A 138 2.70 -6.78 -10.78
N ILE A 139 4.01 -6.76 -10.95
CA ILE A 139 4.91 -7.72 -10.31
C ILE A 139 4.85 -7.56 -8.79
N GLY A 140 5.02 -6.34 -8.27
CA GLY A 140 4.96 -6.05 -6.83
C GLY A 140 3.62 -6.45 -6.22
N SER A 141 2.50 -6.11 -6.89
CA SER A 141 1.16 -6.50 -6.44
C SER A 141 0.97 -8.02 -6.44
N ARG A 142 1.41 -8.74 -7.47
CA ARG A 142 1.30 -10.21 -7.54
C ARG A 142 2.11 -10.90 -6.44
N ILE A 143 3.34 -10.44 -6.20
CA ILE A 143 4.19 -10.97 -5.12
C ILE A 143 3.50 -10.74 -3.77
N TYR A 144 2.98 -9.54 -3.52
CA TYR A 144 2.28 -9.25 -2.28
C TYR A 144 1.02 -10.11 -2.11
N ILE A 145 0.19 -10.23 -3.13
CA ILE A 145 -1.01 -11.09 -3.10
C ILE A 145 -0.65 -12.55 -2.85
N LEU A 146 0.44 -13.05 -3.44
CA LEU A 146 0.94 -14.40 -3.17
C LEU A 146 1.21 -14.58 -1.67
N PHE A 147 1.91 -13.63 -1.03
CA PHE A 147 2.15 -13.67 0.41
C PHE A 147 0.86 -13.59 1.23
N VAL A 148 -0.12 -12.79 0.81
CA VAL A 148 -1.43 -12.70 1.48
C VAL A 148 -2.20 -14.02 1.37
N ILE A 149 -2.23 -14.65 0.20
CA ILE A 149 -2.93 -15.92 -0.01
C ILE A 149 -2.24 -17.04 0.77
N VAL A 150 -0.93 -17.21 0.61
CA VAL A 150 -0.17 -18.24 1.32
C VAL A 150 -0.21 -18.01 2.83
N GLY A 151 -0.01 -16.77 3.28
CA GLY A 151 -0.09 -16.40 4.69
C GLY A 151 -1.48 -16.65 5.27
N GLY A 152 -2.55 -16.26 4.55
CA GLY A 152 -3.93 -16.52 4.97
C GLY A 152 -4.28 -18.00 5.02
N MET A 153 -3.79 -18.81 4.07
CA MET A 153 -3.92 -20.27 4.12
C MET A 153 -3.20 -20.83 5.34
N LEU A 154 -1.93 -20.50 5.53
CA LEU A 154 -1.16 -20.96 6.68
C LEU A 154 -1.81 -20.54 7.99
N PHE A 155 -2.37 -19.33 8.06
CA PHE A 155 -3.09 -18.83 9.23
C PHE A 155 -4.35 -19.67 9.54
N ASN A 156 -5.12 -20.04 8.52
CA ASN A 156 -6.30 -20.89 8.68
C ASN A 156 -5.93 -22.33 9.08
N PHE A 157 -4.89 -22.90 8.50
CA PHE A 157 -4.48 -24.29 8.80
C PHE A 157 -3.60 -24.41 10.04
N HIS A 158 -3.04 -23.30 10.55
CA HIS A 158 -2.12 -23.31 11.67
C HIS A 158 -2.64 -24.01 12.91
N PRO A 159 -3.86 -23.76 13.38
CA PRO A 159 -4.40 -24.43 14.56
C PRO A 159 -4.53 -25.95 14.42
N LEU A 160 -4.71 -26.48 13.21
CA LEU A 160 -4.84 -27.93 13.01
C LEU A 160 -3.51 -28.67 13.20
N GLY A 161 -2.38 -27.98 13.07
CA GLY A 161 -1.05 -28.53 13.29
C GLY A 161 -0.61 -28.53 14.76
N PHE A 162 -1.42 -28.01 15.67
CA PHE A 162 -1.13 -27.95 17.10
C PHE A 162 -1.98 -28.95 17.87
N GLU A 163 -1.35 -29.67 18.78
CA GLU A 163 -2.06 -30.52 19.73
C GLU A 163 -2.89 -29.64 20.68
N SER A 164 -4.09 -30.13 21.03
CA SER A 164 -4.95 -29.46 21.98
C SER A 164 -4.30 -29.35 23.35
N ILE A 165 -4.33 -28.16 23.94
CA ILE A 165 -3.73 -27.91 25.25
C ILE A 165 -4.65 -28.51 26.31
N ILE A 166 -4.13 -29.43 27.12
CA ILE A 166 -4.84 -29.98 28.28
C ILE A 166 -4.69 -28.97 29.42
N ILE A 167 -5.75 -28.24 29.72
CA ILE A 167 -5.78 -27.37 30.91
C ILE A 167 -6.32 -28.21 32.05
N ASN A 168 -5.47 -28.46 33.04
CA ASN A 168 -5.83 -29.22 34.23
C ASN A 168 -6.17 -28.25 35.37
N ASN A 169 -7.43 -27.84 35.46
CA ASN A 169 -7.90 -27.01 36.57
C ASN A 169 -8.47 -27.92 37.65
N ASN A 170 -7.64 -28.27 38.64
CA ASN A 170 -7.87 -28.96 39.93
C ASN A 170 -8.92 -30.11 40.01
N ASN A 171 -10.10 -30.01 39.38
CA ASN A 171 -11.17 -31.03 39.30
C ASN A 171 -11.71 -31.30 37.86
N SER A 172 -11.24 -30.64 36.80
CA SER A 172 -11.65 -30.93 35.42
C SER A 172 -10.52 -30.78 34.40
N THR A 173 -10.28 -31.82 33.60
CA THR A 173 -9.46 -31.76 32.39
C THR A 173 -10.28 -31.20 31.24
N SER A 174 -10.06 -29.94 30.87
CA SER A 174 -10.67 -29.34 29.68
C SER A 174 -9.66 -29.30 28.54
N LEU A 175 -10.03 -29.86 27.39
CA LEU A 175 -9.23 -29.89 26.19
C LEU A 175 -9.49 -28.60 25.39
N LYS A 176 -8.57 -27.63 25.44
CA LYS A 176 -8.68 -26.36 24.71
C LYS A 176 -8.13 -26.56 23.31
N ARG A 177 -9.02 -26.55 22.31
CA ARG A 177 -8.63 -26.62 20.90
C ARG A 177 -8.16 -25.25 20.42
N PRO A 178 -7.02 -25.16 19.73
CA PRO A 178 -6.50 -23.89 19.21
C PRO A 178 -7.43 -23.34 18.13
N LEU A 179 -7.61 -22.02 18.09
CA LEU A 179 -8.38 -21.33 17.04
C LEU A 179 -7.45 -20.46 16.17
N PRO A 180 -7.84 -20.16 14.91
CA PRO A 180 -6.99 -19.37 14.01
C PRO A 180 -6.65 -17.98 14.56
N LEU A 181 -7.65 -17.26 15.04
CA LEU A 181 -7.52 -15.97 15.70
C LEU A 181 -7.83 -16.09 17.18
N SER A 182 -7.24 -15.18 17.95
CA SER A 182 -7.75 -14.83 19.27
C SER A 182 -8.77 -13.72 19.07
N SER A 183 -10.06 -14.06 19.00
CA SER A 183 -11.17 -13.11 18.91
C SER A 183 -12.28 -13.50 19.88
N TRP A 184 -13.15 -12.55 20.26
CA TRP A 184 -14.23 -12.81 21.19
C TRP A 184 -15.50 -13.22 20.46
N PHE A 185 -16.16 -14.28 20.94
CA PHE A 185 -17.50 -14.67 20.50
C PHE A 185 -18.54 -14.50 21.61
N PRO A 186 -19.81 -14.23 21.24
CA PRO A 186 -20.92 -14.19 22.20
C PRO A 186 -21.39 -15.58 22.65
N TRP A 187 -20.73 -16.65 22.22
CA TRP A 187 -20.99 -18.04 22.60
C TRP A 187 -19.71 -18.74 23.03
N ASP A 188 -19.84 -19.89 23.68
CA ASP A 188 -18.68 -20.72 24.07
C ASP A 188 -18.03 -21.36 22.83
N GLU A 189 -16.82 -20.87 22.53
CA GLU A 189 -15.96 -21.29 21.43
C GLU A 189 -15.63 -22.77 21.44
N GLN A 190 -15.42 -23.35 22.62
CA GLN A 190 -15.00 -24.74 22.75
C GLN A 190 -16.21 -25.67 22.62
N LYS A 191 -17.38 -25.24 23.11
CA LYS A 191 -18.65 -25.97 22.91
C LYS A 191 -19.09 -25.98 21.44
N TYR A 192 -18.97 -24.84 20.75
CA TYR A 192 -19.34 -24.69 19.34
C TYR A 192 -18.10 -24.49 18.45
N TYR A 193 -17.12 -25.39 18.59
CA TYR A 193 -15.82 -25.25 17.94
C TYR A 193 -15.90 -25.17 16.41
N SER A 194 -16.66 -26.08 15.77
CA SER A 194 -16.79 -26.08 14.31
C SER A 194 -17.39 -24.77 13.78
N LEU A 195 -18.39 -24.22 14.49
CA LEU A 195 -19.02 -22.95 14.13
C LEU A 195 -18.00 -21.80 14.26
N SER A 196 -17.34 -21.70 15.41
CA SER A 196 -16.35 -20.65 15.69
C SER A 196 -15.19 -20.70 14.70
N TYR A 197 -14.74 -21.90 14.34
CA TYR A 197 -13.71 -22.12 13.34
C TYR A 197 -14.14 -21.65 11.93
N THR A 198 -15.37 -21.95 11.52
CA THR A 198 -15.90 -21.47 10.24
C THR A 198 -16.02 -19.95 10.16
N PHE A 199 -16.43 -19.30 11.26
CA PHE A 199 -16.46 -17.84 11.33
C PHE A 199 -15.05 -17.24 11.26
N HIS A 200 -14.07 -17.82 11.95
CA HIS A 200 -12.68 -17.35 11.81
C HIS A 200 -12.13 -17.49 10.38
N ILE A 201 -12.49 -18.54 9.63
CA ILE A 201 -12.10 -18.63 8.21
C ILE A 201 -12.71 -17.48 7.42
N LEU A 202 -13.99 -17.17 7.63
CA LEU A 202 -14.67 -16.04 6.99
C LEU A 202 -14.00 -14.71 7.36
N ASP A 203 -13.66 -14.52 8.64
CA ASP A 203 -13.00 -13.31 9.12
C ASP A 203 -11.61 -13.12 8.52
N VAL A 204 -10.79 -14.18 8.50
CA VAL A 204 -9.43 -14.14 7.92
C VAL A 204 -9.49 -13.87 6.42
N THR A 205 -10.40 -14.52 5.70
CA THR A 205 -10.54 -14.33 4.25
C THR A 205 -11.01 -12.92 3.93
N MET A 206 -11.93 -12.39 4.73
CA MET A 206 -12.42 -11.03 4.60
C MET A 206 -11.33 -10.00 4.93
N ALA A 207 -10.61 -10.17 6.04
CA ALA A 207 -9.46 -9.34 6.39
C ALA A 207 -8.41 -9.35 5.27
N SER A 208 -8.04 -10.52 4.76
CA SER A 208 -7.07 -10.69 3.66
C SER A 208 -7.50 -9.94 2.39
N LEU A 209 -8.80 -9.95 2.06
CA LEU A 209 -9.33 -9.19 0.92
C LEU A 209 -9.18 -7.68 1.12
N PHE A 210 -9.52 -7.17 2.31
CA PHE A 210 -9.36 -5.76 2.66
C PHE A 210 -7.88 -5.36 2.60
N MET A 211 -6.98 -6.16 3.16
CA MET A 211 -5.54 -5.91 3.14
C MET A 211 -4.99 -5.90 1.69
N ALA A 212 -5.37 -6.90 0.88
CA ALA A 212 -5.00 -6.98 -0.52
C ALA A 212 -5.43 -5.73 -1.29
N SER A 213 -6.66 -5.26 -1.07
CA SER A 213 -7.20 -4.08 -1.74
C SER A 213 -6.45 -2.79 -1.39
N THR A 214 -6.15 -2.55 -0.11
CA THR A 214 -5.57 -1.28 0.33
C THR A 214 -4.11 -1.17 -0.07
N GLU A 215 -3.33 -2.25 0.08
CA GLU A 215 -1.91 -2.22 -0.25
C GLU A 215 -1.68 -2.17 -1.76
N THR A 216 -2.42 -2.96 -2.55
CA THR A 216 -2.27 -2.93 -4.02
C THR A 216 -2.64 -1.56 -4.60
N LEU A 217 -3.65 -0.89 -4.03
CA LEU A 217 -3.99 0.49 -4.40
C LEU A 217 -2.89 1.47 -3.99
N SER A 218 -2.36 1.37 -2.77
CA SER A 218 -1.23 2.18 -2.30
C SER A 218 0.00 2.04 -3.20
N TYR A 219 0.32 0.83 -3.67
CA TYR A 219 1.40 0.60 -4.63
C TYR A 219 1.12 1.24 -5.98
N ALA A 220 -0.08 1.03 -6.52
CA ALA A 220 -0.42 1.57 -7.82
C ALA A 220 -0.37 3.11 -7.84
N ILE A 221 -0.82 3.77 -6.77
CA ILE A 221 -0.76 5.23 -6.63
C ILE A 221 0.68 5.72 -6.45
N THR A 222 1.47 5.09 -5.58
CA THR A 222 2.87 5.47 -5.35
C THR A 222 3.70 5.33 -6.63
N ILE A 223 3.55 4.22 -7.36
CA ILE A 223 4.28 4.00 -8.61
C ILE A 223 3.77 4.91 -9.72
N TYR A 224 2.48 5.28 -9.73
CA TYR A 224 1.97 6.31 -10.63
C TYR A 224 2.64 7.67 -10.39
N LEU A 225 2.73 8.12 -9.14
CA LEU A 225 3.41 9.36 -8.77
C LEU A 225 4.88 9.34 -9.22
N LEU A 226 5.56 8.22 -9.00
CA LEU A 226 6.92 8.00 -9.50
C LEU A 226 7.00 8.05 -11.02
N GLY A 227 6.10 7.35 -11.72
CA GLY A 227 6.05 7.32 -13.18
C GLY A 227 5.85 8.71 -13.78
N GLN A 228 5.02 9.56 -13.18
CA GLN A 228 4.87 10.96 -13.58
C GLN A 228 6.16 11.76 -13.45
N ILE A 229 6.86 11.60 -12.33
CA ILE A 229 8.15 12.24 -12.07
C ILE A 229 9.19 11.80 -13.10
N VAL A 230 9.29 10.49 -13.38
CA VAL A 230 10.31 9.95 -14.29
C VAL A 230 10.05 10.36 -15.73
N ILE A 231 8.79 10.31 -16.17
CA ILE A 231 8.39 10.82 -17.49
C ILE A 231 8.70 12.31 -17.60
N PHE A 232 8.37 13.08 -16.56
CA PHE A 232 8.68 14.49 -16.55
C PHE A 232 10.20 14.76 -16.61
N ASN A 233 10.99 14.01 -15.84
CA ASN A 233 12.44 14.09 -15.88
C ASN A 233 12.99 13.76 -17.29
N SER A 234 12.44 12.74 -17.96
CA SER A 234 12.79 12.40 -19.34
C SER A 234 12.47 13.51 -20.34
N ILE A 235 11.35 14.21 -20.15
CA ILE A 235 10.99 15.40 -20.95
C ILE A 235 12.02 16.52 -20.73
N LEU A 236 12.43 16.77 -19.49
CA LEU A 236 13.43 17.79 -19.16
C LEU A 236 14.81 17.46 -19.71
N SER A 237 15.26 16.21 -19.61
CA SER A 237 16.55 15.78 -20.17
C SER A 237 16.58 15.91 -21.69
N ASN A 238 15.44 15.76 -22.37
CA ASN A 238 15.30 15.86 -23.82
C ASN A 238 14.56 17.14 -24.25
N PHE A 239 14.67 18.23 -23.47
CA PHE A 239 13.84 19.43 -23.63
C PHE A 239 13.84 19.98 -25.06
N GLN A 240 14.99 20.03 -25.72
CA GLN A 240 15.13 20.53 -27.09
C GLN A 240 14.34 19.70 -28.12
N LEU A 241 14.31 18.37 -27.96
CA LEU A 241 13.53 17.49 -28.82
C LEU A 241 12.03 17.75 -28.70
N TYR A 242 11.55 18.06 -27.49
CA TYR A 242 10.15 18.44 -27.28
C TYR A 242 9.83 19.85 -27.80
N CYS A 243 10.81 20.77 -27.77
CA CYS A 243 10.67 22.07 -28.43
C CYS A 243 10.46 21.91 -29.94
N TRP A 244 11.25 21.07 -30.61
CA TRP A 244 11.07 20.78 -32.04
C TRP A 244 9.73 20.11 -32.34
N LYS A 245 9.28 19.17 -31.49
CA LYS A 245 7.95 18.55 -31.64
C LYS A 245 6.83 19.59 -31.58
N ILE A 246 6.90 20.52 -30.63
CA ILE A 246 5.90 21.60 -30.50
C ILE A 246 5.98 22.57 -31.68
N GLN A 247 7.20 22.87 -32.15
CA GLN A 247 7.44 23.71 -33.31
C GLN A 247 6.74 23.14 -34.56
N ASP A 248 6.94 21.85 -34.84
CA ASP A 248 6.35 21.15 -35.99
C ASP A 248 4.82 21.03 -35.86
N GLN A 249 4.33 20.65 -34.67
CA GLN A 249 2.89 20.48 -34.42
C GLN A 249 2.09 21.77 -34.53
N LEU A 250 2.62 22.89 -34.01
CA LEU A 250 1.93 24.17 -33.99
C LEU A 250 2.36 25.11 -35.12
N LYS A 251 3.38 24.73 -35.92
CA LYS A 251 3.97 25.55 -36.99
C LYS A 251 4.33 26.96 -36.54
N VAL A 252 4.96 27.06 -35.38
CA VAL A 252 5.41 28.33 -34.77
C VAL A 252 6.93 28.48 -34.87
N ASP A 253 7.44 29.70 -34.66
CA ASP A 253 8.89 29.92 -34.56
C ASP A 253 9.50 29.14 -33.39
N TYR A 254 10.77 28.76 -33.52
CA TYR A 254 11.48 27.97 -32.50
C TYR A 254 11.50 28.67 -31.13
N GLU A 255 11.63 30.00 -31.10
CA GLU A 255 11.59 30.78 -29.86
C GLU A 255 10.24 30.67 -29.14
N ASN A 256 9.15 30.75 -29.90
CA ASN A 256 7.80 30.56 -29.40
C ASN A 256 7.57 29.11 -28.96
N ALA A 257 8.11 28.13 -29.68
CA ALA A 257 8.05 26.71 -29.31
C ALA A 257 8.75 26.43 -27.98
N ILE A 258 9.92 27.02 -27.74
CA ILE A 258 10.64 26.93 -26.45
C ILE A 258 9.77 27.47 -25.31
N PHE A 259 9.21 28.66 -25.48
CA PHE A 259 8.38 29.30 -24.45
C PHE A 259 7.13 28.45 -24.14
N LEU A 260 6.46 27.93 -25.17
CA LEU A 260 5.29 27.05 -25.01
C LEU A 260 5.66 25.74 -24.30
N THR A 261 6.77 25.12 -24.69
CA THR A 261 7.27 23.89 -24.07
C THR A 261 7.56 24.10 -22.58
N LEU A 262 8.24 25.20 -22.25
CA LEU A 262 8.54 25.56 -20.86
C LEU A 262 7.27 25.82 -20.06
N ARG A 263 6.30 26.53 -20.63
CA ARG A 263 5.00 26.79 -19.98
C ARG A 263 4.29 25.49 -19.61
N GLU A 264 4.25 24.52 -20.52
CA GLU A 264 3.63 23.21 -20.24
C GLU A 264 4.45 22.41 -19.22
N CYS A 265 5.79 22.51 -19.23
CA CYS A 265 6.63 21.91 -18.21
C CYS A 265 6.34 22.47 -16.81
N VAL A 266 6.21 23.79 -16.67
CA VAL A 266 5.88 24.45 -15.40
C VAL A 266 4.50 24.01 -14.90
N LYS A 267 3.49 23.97 -15.78
CA LYS A 267 2.16 23.45 -15.43
C LYS A 267 2.23 22.01 -14.95
N LYS A 268 2.94 21.15 -15.67
CA LYS A 268 3.06 19.72 -15.33
C LYS A 268 3.78 19.52 -13.99
N HIS A 269 4.85 20.28 -13.72
CA HIS A 269 5.56 20.23 -12.45
C HIS A 269 4.66 20.65 -11.28
N ASN A 270 3.91 21.75 -11.43
CA ASN A 270 2.97 22.21 -10.41
C ASN A 270 1.87 21.18 -10.12
N GLU A 271 1.37 20.48 -11.15
CA GLU A 271 0.40 19.40 -10.98
C GLU A 271 1.00 18.21 -10.22
N ILE A 272 2.23 17.79 -10.55
CA ILE A 272 2.94 16.72 -9.82
C ILE A 272 3.11 17.10 -8.34
N ILE A 273 3.57 18.32 -8.06
CA ILE A 273 3.72 18.83 -6.68
C ILE A 273 2.38 18.79 -5.94
N LYS A 274 1.30 19.23 -6.59
CA LYS A 274 -0.05 19.23 -6.02
C LYS A 274 -0.53 17.82 -5.69
N GLN A 275 -0.36 16.87 -6.60
CA GLN A 275 -0.76 15.47 -6.41
C GLN A 275 -0.03 14.83 -5.23
N ILE A 276 1.29 15.05 -5.10
CA ILE A 276 2.08 14.55 -3.96
C ILE A 276 1.66 15.20 -2.65
N LYS A 277 1.40 16.52 -2.65
CA LYS A 277 0.90 17.22 -1.45
C LYS A 277 -0.46 16.69 -1.01
N ILE A 278 -1.36 16.41 -1.95
CA ILE A 278 -2.66 15.80 -1.68
C ILE A 278 -2.46 14.41 -1.07
N PHE A 279 -1.62 13.58 -1.70
CA PHE A 279 -1.30 12.24 -1.18
C PHE A 279 -0.75 12.29 0.25
N ASN A 280 0.25 13.13 0.52
CA ASN A 280 0.82 13.28 1.86
C ASN A 280 -0.20 13.79 2.87
N ARG A 281 -1.02 14.78 2.51
CA ARG A 281 -2.04 15.32 3.43
C ARG A 281 -3.00 14.25 3.91
N GLU A 282 -3.44 13.37 3.02
CA GLU A 282 -4.42 12.34 3.35
C GLU A 282 -3.78 11.08 3.94
N MET A 283 -2.60 10.67 3.49
CA MET A 283 -1.99 9.38 3.85
C MET A 283 -0.90 9.44 4.94
N LYS A 284 -0.28 10.60 5.21
CA LYS A 284 0.89 10.67 6.12
C LYS A 284 0.65 10.02 7.48
N ASN A 285 -0.54 10.19 8.06
CA ASN A 285 -0.88 9.63 9.36
C ASN A 285 -1.18 8.13 9.28
N ALA A 286 -1.85 7.69 8.20
CA ALA A 286 -2.09 6.27 7.98
C ALA A 286 -0.77 5.52 7.70
N ILE A 287 0.18 6.13 6.99
CA ILE A 287 1.52 5.59 6.74
C ILE A 287 2.32 5.52 8.05
N LEU A 288 2.22 6.52 8.93
CA LEU A 288 2.83 6.46 10.26
C LEU A 288 2.30 5.28 11.07
N TYR A 289 0.99 5.08 11.08
CA TYR A 289 0.36 3.99 11.83
C TYR A 289 0.71 2.62 11.23
N ASP A 290 0.71 2.52 9.89
CA ASP A 290 1.19 1.32 9.16
C ASP A 290 2.65 1.00 9.51
N PHE A 291 3.49 2.03 9.61
CA PHE A 291 4.87 1.89 10.00
C PHE A 291 5.03 1.31 11.42
N LEU A 292 4.30 1.86 12.41
CA LEU A 292 4.34 1.37 13.79
C LEU A 292 3.85 -0.09 13.89
N GLN A 293 2.73 -0.37 13.23
CA GLN A 293 2.15 -1.71 13.12
C GLN A 293 3.14 -2.70 12.52
N SER A 294 3.84 -2.31 11.46
CA SER A 294 4.85 -3.12 10.78
C SER A 294 6.03 -3.48 11.67
N SER A 295 6.53 -2.49 12.42
CA SER A 295 7.64 -2.68 13.36
C SER A 295 7.25 -3.64 14.48
N MET A 296 6.06 -3.46 15.07
CA MET A 296 5.53 -4.34 16.10
C MET A 296 5.34 -5.77 15.58
N GLY A 297 4.77 -5.93 14.38
CA GLY A 297 4.54 -7.26 13.80
C GLY A 297 5.83 -8.01 13.47
N LEU A 298 6.84 -7.33 12.94
CA LEU A 298 8.16 -7.95 12.72
C LEU A 298 8.80 -8.37 14.05
N ALA A 299 8.75 -7.52 15.07
CA ALA A 299 9.28 -7.84 16.40
C ALA A 299 8.55 -9.04 17.01
N ALA A 300 7.22 -9.05 17.01
CA ALA A 300 6.41 -10.15 17.52
C ALA A 300 6.70 -11.48 16.78
N GLY A 301 6.80 -11.44 15.45
CA GLY A 301 7.11 -12.62 14.65
C GLY A 301 8.48 -13.21 14.97
N VAL A 302 9.52 -12.38 15.10
CA VAL A 302 10.87 -12.87 15.40
C VAL A 302 10.98 -13.37 16.84
N LEU A 303 10.35 -12.70 17.80
CA LEU A 303 10.31 -13.18 19.20
C LEU A 303 9.65 -14.56 19.28
N ASN A 304 8.57 -14.80 18.53
CA ASN A 304 7.93 -16.11 18.48
C ASN A 304 8.87 -17.21 17.95
N LEU A 305 9.73 -16.90 16.98
CA LEU A 305 10.72 -17.85 16.46
C LEU A 305 11.88 -18.12 17.44
N ILE A 306 12.24 -17.16 18.30
CA ILE A 306 13.36 -17.26 19.24
C ILE A 306 12.97 -17.91 20.57
N TYR A 307 11.76 -17.63 21.05
CA TYR A 307 11.33 -18.05 22.40
C TYR A 307 10.67 -19.42 22.45
N PHE A 308 10.01 -19.85 21.38
CA PHE A 308 9.24 -21.10 21.35
C PHE A 308 9.91 -22.18 20.53
N ASP A 309 9.66 -23.44 20.90
CA ASP A 309 10.15 -24.59 20.16
C ASP A 309 9.70 -24.56 18.70
N VAL A 310 10.70 -24.62 17.82
CA VAL A 310 10.55 -24.46 16.38
C VAL A 310 10.18 -25.81 15.76
N THR A 311 8.88 -26.02 15.54
CA THR A 311 8.44 -27.08 14.63
C THR A 311 8.55 -26.60 13.17
N PRO A 312 8.75 -27.51 12.19
CA PRO A 312 8.82 -27.11 10.77
C PRO A 312 7.60 -26.29 10.31
N PHE A 313 6.43 -26.61 10.87
CA PHE A 313 5.19 -25.91 10.57
C PHE A 313 5.16 -24.48 11.15
N LYS A 314 5.58 -24.29 12.42
CA LYS A 314 5.73 -22.96 13.04
C LYS A 314 6.73 -22.10 12.26
N LEU A 315 7.87 -22.69 11.88
CA LEU A 315 8.89 -22.02 11.08
C LEU A 315 8.33 -21.55 9.75
N MET A 316 7.55 -22.38 9.06
CA MET A 316 6.91 -22.03 7.80
C MET A 316 5.91 -20.87 7.99
N PHE A 317 5.06 -20.91 9.02
CA PHE A 317 4.07 -19.87 9.30
C PHE A 317 4.72 -18.52 9.64
N PHE A 318 5.53 -18.47 10.71
CA PHE A 318 6.16 -17.22 11.15
C PHE A 318 7.19 -16.72 10.13
N GLY A 319 7.92 -17.63 9.47
CA GLY A 319 8.85 -17.29 8.39
C GLY A 319 8.14 -16.64 7.21
N THR A 320 7.01 -17.20 6.75
CA THR A 320 6.23 -16.60 5.66
C THR A 320 5.66 -15.24 6.07
N PHE A 321 5.17 -15.10 7.31
CA PHE A 321 4.66 -13.83 7.84
C PHE A 321 5.75 -12.74 7.88
N ILE A 322 6.93 -13.05 8.43
CA ILE A 322 8.06 -12.11 8.51
C ILE A 322 8.56 -11.74 7.11
N CYS A 323 8.76 -12.73 6.23
CA CYS A 323 9.18 -12.48 4.86
C CYS A 323 8.17 -11.62 4.10
N GLY A 324 6.87 -11.94 4.20
CA GLY A 324 5.82 -11.16 3.55
C GLY A 324 5.73 -9.73 4.08
N ALA A 325 5.81 -9.54 5.40
CA ALA A 325 5.82 -8.22 6.02
C ALA A 325 7.06 -7.41 5.59
N PHE A 326 8.24 -8.03 5.57
CA PHE A 326 9.48 -7.38 5.16
C PHE A 326 9.46 -6.98 3.68
N VAL A 327 9.03 -7.87 2.79
CA VAL A 327 8.89 -7.58 1.35
C VAL A 327 7.91 -6.43 1.14
N ARG A 328 6.77 -6.41 1.84
CA ARG A 328 5.77 -5.33 1.75
C ARG A 328 6.39 -3.98 2.10
N ILE A 329 7.07 -3.89 3.23
CA ILE A 329 7.73 -2.65 3.68
C ILE A 329 8.83 -2.26 2.69
N LEU A 330 9.70 -3.19 2.30
CA LEU A 330 10.82 -2.94 1.40
C LEU A 330 10.34 -2.33 0.07
N VAL A 331 9.33 -2.93 -0.55
CA VAL A 331 8.76 -2.46 -1.82
C VAL A 331 8.19 -1.04 -1.67
N SER A 332 7.45 -0.78 -0.59
CA SER A 332 6.88 0.54 -0.32
C SER A 332 7.97 1.62 -0.19
N TYR A 333 8.98 1.34 0.63
CA TYR A 333 10.08 2.29 0.89
C TYR A 333 11.00 2.46 -0.31
N TRP A 334 11.17 1.44 -1.15
CA TRP A 334 11.94 1.52 -2.38
C TRP A 334 11.31 2.52 -3.36
N TYR A 335 10.03 2.38 -3.68
CA TYR A 335 9.38 3.30 -4.62
C TYR A 335 9.24 4.71 -4.06
N ALA A 336 9.00 4.86 -2.75
CA ALA A 336 9.03 6.16 -2.11
C ALA A 336 10.42 6.82 -2.18
N ASN A 337 11.49 6.05 -2.02
CA ASN A 337 12.86 6.54 -2.18
C ASN A 337 13.15 6.95 -3.63
N GLU A 338 12.70 6.18 -4.61
CA GLU A 338 12.84 6.54 -6.02
C GLU A 338 12.14 7.86 -6.37
N ILE A 339 11.02 8.20 -5.71
CA ILE A 339 10.38 9.52 -5.85
C ILE A 339 11.36 10.63 -5.44
N ILE A 340 12.10 10.44 -4.34
CA ILE A 340 13.10 11.40 -3.85
C ILE A 340 14.25 11.52 -4.85
N VAL A 341 14.80 10.40 -5.29
CA VAL A 341 15.93 10.37 -6.24
C VAL A 341 15.53 11.03 -7.56
N GLN A 342 14.43 10.60 -8.16
CA GLN A 342 14.02 11.08 -9.48
C GLN A 342 13.54 12.54 -9.45
N SER A 343 12.95 13.00 -8.34
CA SER A 343 12.62 14.42 -8.18
C SER A 343 13.87 15.30 -8.04
N SER A 344 14.90 14.84 -7.33
CA SER A 344 16.19 15.56 -7.26
C SER A 344 16.91 15.62 -8.61
N ASN A 345 16.82 14.56 -9.41
CA ASN A 345 17.40 14.51 -10.75
C ASN A 345 16.77 15.51 -11.73
N MET A 346 15.55 16.01 -11.48
CA MET A 346 14.94 17.05 -12.31
C MET A 346 15.80 18.32 -12.37
N LEU A 347 16.43 18.70 -11.26
CA LEU A 347 17.34 19.84 -11.21
C LEU A 347 18.53 19.61 -12.12
N THR A 348 19.16 18.43 -12.04
CA THR A 348 20.31 18.06 -12.87
C THR A 348 19.93 18.04 -14.35
N SER A 349 18.76 17.52 -14.71
CA SER A 349 18.26 17.53 -16.09
C SER A 349 18.04 18.94 -16.63
N LEU A 350 17.49 19.85 -15.83
CA LEU A 350 17.37 21.26 -16.20
C LEU A 350 18.74 21.93 -16.35
N TRP A 351 19.66 21.66 -15.42
CA TRP A 351 21.00 22.24 -15.42
C TRP A 351 21.81 21.83 -16.65
N ASN A 352 21.68 20.57 -17.07
CA ASN A 352 22.34 20.03 -18.25
C ASN A 352 21.66 20.43 -19.57
N SER A 353 20.51 21.12 -19.53
CA SER A 353 19.92 21.70 -20.73
C SER A 353 20.71 22.94 -21.18
N THR A 354 20.59 23.34 -22.44
CA THR A 354 21.20 24.56 -23.00
C THR A 354 20.48 25.85 -22.54
N TRP A 355 20.14 25.95 -21.26
CA TRP A 355 19.37 27.04 -20.67
C TRP A 355 20.06 28.42 -20.76
N TYR A 356 21.38 28.43 -20.89
CA TYR A 356 22.17 29.66 -21.00
C TYR A 356 22.12 30.29 -22.40
N ASP A 357 21.80 29.51 -23.43
CA ASP A 357 21.67 29.97 -24.84
C ASP A 357 20.23 30.36 -25.20
N GLU A 358 19.31 30.34 -24.22
CA GLU A 358 17.90 30.67 -24.44
C GLU A 358 17.58 32.15 -24.26
N PRO A 359 16.47 32.63 -24.86
CA PRO A 359 15.99 34.01 -24.70
C PRO A 359 15.84 34.41 -23.23
N GLU A 360 16.08 35.69 -22.92
CA GLU A 360 16.14 36.17 -21.53
C GLU A 360 14.87 35.86 -20.72
N LYS A 361 13.70 35.95 -21.35
CA LYS A 361 12.41 35.60 -20.73
C LYS A 361 12.34 34.12 -20.33
N THR A 362 12.73 33.22 -21.22
CA THR A 362 12.76 31.77 -20.99
C THR A 362 13.79 31.42 -19.93
N LYS A 363 14.98 32.03 -20.01
CA LYS A 363 16.07 31.86 -19.05
C LYS A 363 15.64 32.18 -17.61
N LYS A 364 14.93 33.29 -17.39
CA LYS A 364 14.39 33.66 -16.07
C LYS A 364 13.40 32.62 -15.54
N ILE A 365 12.51 32.09 -16.40
CA ILE A 365 11.52 31.07 -15.99
C ILE A 365 12.20 29.74 -15.68
N LYS A 366 13.17 29.30 -16.49
CA LYS A 366 13.96 28.10 -16.20
C LYS A 366 14.73 28.20 -14.88
N TYR A 367 15.31 29.36 -14.61
CA TYR A 367 16.01 29.61 -13.35
C TYR A 367 15.05 29.48 -12.14
N LEU A 368 13.86 30.06 -12.21
CA LEU A 368 12.83 29.87 -11.18
C LEU A 368 12.44 28.40 -11.03
N MET A 369 12.30 27.68 -12.15
CA MET A 369 11.99 26.25 -12.13
C MET A 369 13.09 25.44 -11.45
N MET A 370 14.37 25.73 -11.73
CA MET A 370 15.51 25.11 -11.03
C MET A 370 15.47 25.37 -9.52
N LEU A 371 15.16 26.60 -9.09
CA LEU A 371 15.00 26.91 -7.66
C LEU A 371 13.89 26.08 -7.02
N VAL A 372 12.77 25.84 -7.71
CA VAL A 372 11.70 24.96 -7.20
C VAL A 372 12.14 23.50 -7.19
N CYS A 373 12.76 23.00 -8.27
CA CYS A 373 13.25 21.63 -8.39
C CYS A 373 14.39 21.30 -7.42
N SER A 374 15.06 22.31 -6.84
CA SER A 374 16.05 22.10 -5.78
C SER A 374 15.47 21.50 -4.50
N ARG A 375 14.14 21.54 -4.34
CA ARG A 375 13.42 20.92 -3.23
C ARG A 375 12.87 19.56 -3.70
N PRO A 376 13.46 18.44 -3.27
CA PRO A 376 13.00 17.12 -3.68
C PRO A 376 11.58 16.85 -3.17
N LEU A 377 10.86 16.02 -3.93
CA LEU A 377 9.53 15.55 -3.59
C LEU A 377 9.67 14.24 -2.81
N TYR A 378 8.87 14.07 -1.75
CA TYR A 378 8.95 12.90 -0.88
C TYR A 378 7.59 12.54 -0.30
N ILE A 379 7.45 11.29 0.13
CA ILE A 379 6.27 10.81 0.87
C ILE A 379 6.54 10.96 2.37
N ASP A 380 5.59 11.58 3.08
CA ASP A 380 5.69 11.86 4.52
C ASP A 380 5.23 10.69 5.38
N ILE A 381 5.97 10.41 6.46
CA ILE A 381 5.58 9.51 7.55
C ILE A 381 5.22 10.37 8.76
N GLY A 382 3.93 10.68 8.87
CA GLY A 382 3.42 11.60 9.89
C GLY A 382 4.15 12.94 9.89
N PRO A 383 4.32 13.60 11.04
CA PRO A 383 5.12 14.82 11.17
C PRO A 383 6.63 14.55 11.40
N PHE A 384 7.08 13.29 11.41
CA PHE A 384 8.38 12.92 11.98
C PHE A 384 9.50 12.78 10.94
N THR A 385 9.23 12.06 9.85
CA THR A 385 10.28 11.69 8.88
C THR A 385 9.67 11.45 7.50
N ASN A 386 10.53 11.35 6.48
CA ASN A 386 10.13 10.91 5.14
C ASN A 386 10.35 9.40 4.93
N MET A 387 9.63 8.86 3.96
CA MET A 387 9.72 7.47 3.55
C MET A 387 10.90 7.28 2.58
N SER A 388 12.05 6.87 3.11
CA SER A 388 13.28 6.64 2.36
C SER A 388 13.96 5.31 2.76
N LEU A 389 14.83 4.77 1.89
CA LEU A 389 15.58 3.56 2.23
C LEU A 389 16.48 3.76 3.46
N GLN A 390 16.96 4.99 3.68
CA GLN A 390 17.72 5.32 4.89
C GLN A 390 16.86 5.20 6.15
N THR A 391 15.61 5.65 6.11
CA THR A 391 14.63 5.45 7.19
C THR A 391 14.41 3.96 7.44
N LEU A 392 14.21 3.16 6.39
CA LEU A 392 14.06 1.70 6.50
C LEU A 392 15.27 1.03 7.17
N ILE A 393 16.49 1.39 6.78
CA ILE A 393 17.71 0.83 7.38
C ILE A 393 17.81 1.19 8.87
N ARG A 394 17.47 2.44 9.25
CA ARG A 394 17.44 2.85 10.67
C ARG A 394 16.46 2.00 11.46
N ILE A 395 15.29 1.72 10.89
CA ILE A 395 14.26 0.86 11.52
C ILE A 395 14.79 -0.55 11.71
N VAL A 396 15.31 -1.18 10.65
CA VAL A 396 15.82 -2.55 10.71
C VAL A 396 16.96 -2.66 11.74
N LYS A 397 17.87 -1.69 11.78
CA LYS A 397 18.92 -1.62 12.80
C LYS A 397 18.36 -1.51 14.22
N ALA A 398 17.38 -0.63 14.43
CA ALA A 398 16.73 -0.47 15.73
C ALA A 398 16.04 -1.78 16.16
N THR A 399 15.24 -2.40 15.30
CA THR A 399 14.60 -3.70 15.57
C THR A 399 15.64 -4.76 15.91
N TYR A 400 16.73 -4.86 15.15
CA TYR A 400 17.81 -5.81 15.42
C TYR A 400 18.47 -5.57 16.79
N SER A 401 18.75 -4.31 17.15
CA SER A 401 19.29 -3.96 18.46
C SER A 401 18.34 -4.37 19.58
N TYR A 402 17.04 -4.06 19.48
CA TYR A 402 16.04 -4.48 20.47
C TYR A 402 15.94 -6.00 20.58
N MET A 403 15.91 -6.71 19.45
CA MET A 403 15.87 -8.18 19.44
C MET A 403 17.10 -8.79 20.09
N THR A 404 18.30 -8.24 19.84
CA THR A 404 19.55 -8.72 20.43
C THR A 404 19.57 -8.49 21.94
N LEU A 405 19.01 -7.36 22.40
CA LEU A 405 18.90 -7.02 23.81
C LEU A 405 17.95 -7.99 24.53
N ILE A 406 16.78 -8.26 23.93
CA ILE A 406 15.81 -9.22 24.45
C ILE A 406 16.41 -10.64 24.46
N TYR A 407 17.10 -11.05 23.40
CA TYR A 407 17.79 -12.34 23.34
C TYR A 407 18.87 -12.47 24.42
N LYS A 408 19.68 -11.42 24.63
CA LYS A 408 20.68 -11.39 25.70
C LYS A 408 20.07 -11.42 27.09
N SER A 409 18.88 -10.86 27.29
CA SER A 409 18.18 -10.94 28.58
C SER A 409 17.67 -12.34 28.91
N LYS A 410 17.64 -13.27 27.94
CA LYS A 410 17.22 -14.67 28.13
C LYS A 410 18.37 -15.57 28.59
N ASN A 411 19.60 -15.27 28.16
CA ASN A 411 20.82 -15.97 28.58
C ASN A 411 21.37 -15.33 29.86
#